data_AF-A0A519QL15-F1
#
_entry.id   AF-A0A519QL15-F1
#
_cell.length_a   1.000
_cell.length_b   1.000
_cell.length_c   1.000
_cell.angle_alpha   90.00
_cell.angle_beta   90.00
_cell.angle_gamma   90.00
#
_symmetry.space_group_name_H-M   'P 1'
#
loop_
_entity.id
_entity.type
_entity.pdbx_description
1 polymer ?
#
loop_
_entity_poly.entity_id
_entity_poly.type
_entity_poly.pdbx_seq_one_letter_code
_entity_poly.pdbx_strand_id
1 'polypeptide(L)'
;MKKIHLLIINAFIRPFIVTFFIVMFILLMFFLFKYADDLIGKGFEWYVILELMFYSSATNVSMALPLSILLSSIMTFGTLGENYELVAIKSAGISLRKAMMPLLILIVGISISSFFFSDYIL
;
A
#
# COMPACT_ATOMS: atom_id res chain seq x y z
N MET A 1 25.76 -3.69 -6.89
CA MET A 1 25.04 -2.92 -5.85
C MET A 1 23.85 -2.15 -6.44
N LYS A 2 24.04 -1.08 -7.24
CA LYS A 2 22.94 -0.24 -7.75
C LYS A 2 21.85 -0.98 -8.56
N LYS A 3 22.22 -1.96 -9.40
CA LYS A 3 21.25 -2.73 -10.20
C LYS A 3 20.31 -3.61 -9.37
N ILE A 4 20.79 -4.20 -8.27
CA ILE A 4 19.97 -5.04 -7.38
C ILE A 4 18.96 -4.18 -6.61
N HIS A 5 19.39 -3.00 -6.14
CA HIS A 5 18.47 -2.06 -5.49
C HIS A 5 17.36 -1.59 -6.45
N LEU A 6 17.72 -1.24 -7.70
CA LEU A 6 16.75 -0.87 -8.74
C LEU A 6 15.77 -2.00 -9.07
N LEU A 7 16.26 -3.23 -9.15
CA LEU A 7 15.41 -4.41 -9.39
C LEU A 7 14.38 -4.54 -8.27
N ILE A 8 14.81 -4.47 -7.01
CA ILE A 8 13.92 -4.62 -5.84
C ILE A 8 12.91 -3.48 -5.76
N ILE A 9 13.31 -2.24 -6.04
CA ILE A 9 12.41 -1.09 -6.06
C ILE A 9 11.35 -1.23 -7.17
N ASN A 10 11.76 -1.61 -8.38
CA ASN A 10 10.83 -1.82 -9.48
C ASN A 10 9.88 -3.00 -9.23
N ALA A 11 10.40 -4.06 -8.62
CA ALA A 11 9.60 -5.22 -8.22
C ALA A 11 8.58 -4.87 -7.13
N PHE A 12 8.87 -3.88 -6.27
CA PHE A 12 7.97 -3.41 -5.22
C PHE A 12 6.93 -2.39 -5.69
N ILE A 13 7.33 -1.41 -6.52
CA ILE A 13 6.46 -0.28 -6.88
C ILE A 13 5.20 -0.75 -7.62
N ARG A 14 5.33 -1.78 -8.46
CA ARG A 14 4.24 -2.27 -9.30
C ARG A 14 3.17 -3.00 -8.48
N PRO A 15 3.50 -3.99 -7.63
CA PRO A 15 2.55 -4.56 -6.67
C PRO A 15 1.98 -3.51 -5.71
N PHE A 16 2.81 -2.60 -5.19
CA PHE A 16 2.37 -1.58 -4.23
C PHE A 16 1.24 -0.70 -4.76
N ILE A 17 1.37 -0.18 -5.99
CA ILE A 17 0.33 0.65 -6.60
C ILE A 17 -0.97 -0.16 -6.76
N VAL A 18 -0.88 -1.39 -7.25
CA VAL A 18 -2.05 -2.26 -7.47
C VAL A 18 -2.73 -2.61 -6.14
N THR A 19 -1.97 -3.05 -5.14
CA THR A 19 -2.52 -3.41 -3.82
C THR A 19 -3.09 -2.20 -3.11
N PHE A 20 -2.49 -1.02 -3.24
CA PHE A 20 -3.01 0.22 -2.68
C PHE A 20 -4.40 0.56 -3.23
N PHE A 21 -4.57 0.57 -4.56
CA PHE A 21 -5.87 0.83 -5.16
C PHE A 21 -6.92 -0.22 -4.80
N ILE A 22 -6.55 -1.50 -4.77
CA ILE A 22 -7.45 -2.58 -4.37
C ILE A 22 -7.89 -2.43 -2.91
N VAL A 23 -6.95 -2.20 -1.99
CA VAL A 23 -7.26 -2.02 -0.57
C VAL A 23 -8.12 -0.77 -0.34
N MET A 24 -7.78 0.35 -0.98
CA MET A 24 -8.59 1.57 -0.93
C MET A 24 -10.02 1.33 -1.40
N PHE A 25 -10.19 0.62 -2.51
CA PHE A 25 -11.51 0.27 -3.04
C PHE A 25 -12.30 -0.61 -2.06
N ILE A 26 -11.66 -1.63 -1.49
CA ILE A 26 -12.28 -2.52 -0.50
C ILE A 26 -12.72 -1.74 0.75
N LEU A 27 -11.86 -0.85 1.27
CA LEU A 27 -12.19 -0.02 2.44
C LEU A 27 -13.37 0.92 2.17
N LEU A 28 -13.42 1.54 0.99
CA LEU A 28 -14.54 2.37 0.57
C LEU A 28 -15.84 1.56 0.44
N MET A 29 -15.77 0.34 -0.09
CA MET A 29 -16.92 -0.57 -0.12
C MET A 29 -17.38 -0.96 1.28
N PHE A 30 -16.46 -1.26 2.20
CA PHE A 30 -16.82 -1.52 3.59
C PHE A 30 -17.48 -0.32 4.25
N PHE A 31 -17.00 0.89 3.98
CA PHE A 31 -17.63 2.12 4.45
C PHE A 31 -19.05 2.27 3.88
N LEU A 32 -19.24 2.05 2.57
CA LEU A 32 -20.55 2.11 1.95
C LEU A 32 -21.52 1.10 2.56
N PHE A 33 -21.13 -0.16 2.79
CA PHE A 33 -22.00 -1.13 3.47
C PHE A 33 -22.28 -0.77 4.92
N LYS A 34 -21.28 -0.28 5.66
CA LYS A 34 -21.44 0.11 7.08
C LYS A 34 -22.41 1.28 7.25
N TYR A 35 -22.37 2.25 6.34
CA TYR A 35 -23.21 3.44 6.39
C TYR A 35 -24.38 3.37 5.40
N ALA A 36 -24.58 2.25 4.69
CA ALA A 36 -25.64 2.07 3.71
C ALA A 36 -27.01 2.30 4.35
N ASP A 37 -27.25 1.68 5.51
CA ASP A 37 -28.51 1.81 6.23
C ASP A 37 -28.74 3.23 6.78
N ASP A 38 -27.65 3.96 7.07
CA ASP A 38 -27.71 5.35 7.53
C ASP A 38 -27.89 6.38 6.40
N LEU A 39 -27.47 6.02 5.18
CA LEU A 39 -27.53 6.83 3.97
C LEU A 39 -28.84 6.62 3.20
N ILE A 40 -29.34 5.38 3.17
CA ILE A 40 -30.55 4.97 2.47
C ILE A 40 -31.76 5.39 3.31
N GLY A 41 -32.53 6.36 2.82
CA GLY A 41 -33.79 6.80 3.43
C GLY A 41 -33.78 8.20 4.06
N LYS A 42 -32.63 8.90 4.08
CA LYS A 42 -32.53 10.28 4.60
C LYS A 42 -32.66 11.39 3.54
N GLY A 43 -32.90 11.05 2.28
CA GLY A 43 -33.14 12.04 1.21
C GLY A 43 -31.89 12.82 0.78
N PHE A 44 -30.69 12.29 1.00
CA PHE A 44 -29.45 12.93 0.58
C PHE A 44 -29.33 13.03 -0.94
N GLU A 45 -28.95 14.21 -1.42
CA GLU A 45 -28.55 14.40 -2.81
C GLU A 45 -27.25 13.63 -3.10
N TRP A 46 -27.14 13.10 -4.32
CA TRP A 46 -25.96 12.34 -4.79
C TRP A 46 -24.63 13.07 -4.61
N TYR A 47 -24.63 14.41 -4.63
CA TYR A 47 -23.45 15.24 -4.39
C TYR A 47 -22.92 15.11 -2.95
N VAL A 48 -23.81 15.07 -1.95
CA VAL A 48 -23.43 14.92 -0.54
C VAL A 48 -22.82 13.55 -0.29
N ILE A 49 -23.31 12.51 -0.99
CA ILE A 49 -22.75 11.16 -0.93
C ILE A 49 -21.33 11.15 -1.51
N LEU A 50 -21.10 11.83 -2.65
CA LEU A 50 -19.77 11.96 -3.24
C LEU A 50 -18.79 12.71 -2.34
N GLU A 51 -19.22 13.81 -1.72
CA GLU A 51 -18.41 14.57 -0.78
C GLU A 51 -18.05 13.73 0.46
N LEU A 52 -19.01 12.99 1.01
CA LEU A 52 -18.79 12.04 2.10
C LEU A 52 -17.81 10.93 1.71
N MET A 53 -17.93 10.39 0.49
CA MET A 53 -17.00 9.39 -0.03
C MET A 53 -15.58 9.95 -0.19
N PHE A 54 -15.45 11.22 -0.58
CA PHE A 54 -14.15 11.87 -0.69
C PHE A 54 -13.47 12.03 0.69
N TYR A 55 -14.20 12.53 1.69
CA TYR A 55 -13.68 12.61 3.07
C TYR A 55 -13.37 11.23 3.66
N SER A 56 -14.23 10.24 3.40
CA SER A 56 -13.99 8.85 3.79
C SER A 56 -12.75 8.26 3.11
N SER A 57 -12.49 8.61 1.84
CA SER A 57 -11.28 8.16 1.17
C SER A 57 -10.03 8.71 1.86
N ALA A 58 -10.01 9.99 2.26
CA ALA A 58 -8.87 10.59 2.95
C ALA A 58 -8.55 9.89 4.27
N THR A 59 -9.58 9.54 5.06
CA THR A 59 -9.38 8.78 6.32
C THR A 59 -8.91 7.34 6.06
N ASN A 60 -9.44 6.70 5.02
CA ASN A 60 -9.05 5.34 4.66
C ASN A 60 -7.61 5.22 4.12
N VAL A 61 -7.02 6.29 3.56
CA VAL A 61 -5.61 6.28 3.09
C VAL A 61 -4.65 5.90 4.21
N SER A 62 -4.84 6.44 5.42
CA SER A 62 -3.98 6.15 6.58
C SER A 62 -3.97 4.66 6.93
N MET A 63 -5.10 3.96 6.74
CA MET A 63 -5.22 2.52 6.99
C MET A 63 -4.83 1.67 5.78
N ALA A 64 -5.03 2.17 4.56
CA ALA A 64 -4.70 1.46 3.32
C ALA A 64 -3.19 1.39 3.06
N LEU A 65 -2.43 2.43 3.45
CA LEU A 65 -0.98 2.47 3.31
C LEU A 65 -0.27 1.28 4.00
N PRO A 66 -0.42 1.01 5.31
CA PRO A 66 0.26 -0.11 5.94
C PRO A 66 -0.16 -1.47 5.37
N LEU A 67 -1.44 -1.65 5.05
CA LEU A 67 -1.96 -2.90 4.46
C LEU A 67 -1.39 -3.16 3.06
N SER A 68 -1.36 -2.13 2.21
CA SER A 68 -0.81 -2.24 0.85
C SER A 68 0.70 -2.47 0.85
N ILE A 69 1.45 -1.87 1.78
CA ILE A 69 2.89 -2.13 1.98
C ILE A 69 3.14 -3.58 2.37
N LEU A 70 2.36 -4.13 3.31
CA LEU A 70 2.50 -5.52 3.73
C LEU A 70 2.25 -6.49 2.57
N LEU A 71 1.13 -6.33 1.87
CA LEU A 71 0.76 -7.20 0.76
C LEU A 71 1.77 -7.11 -0.39
N SER A 72 2.18 -5.90 -0.77
CA SER A 72 3.17 -5.70 -1.84
C SER A 72 4.55 -6.23 -1.47
N SER A 73 4.97 -6.13 -0.20
CA SER A 73 6.23 -6.70 0.27
C SER A 73 6.22 -8.24 0.15
N ILE A 74 5.11 -8.88 0.56
CA ILE A 74 4.94 -10.33 0.43
C ILE A 74 4.99 -10.74 -1.04
N MET A 75 4.25 -10.05 -1.92
CA MET A 75 4.26 -10.35 -3.36
C MET A 75 5.66 -10.18 -3.95
N THR A 76 6.35 -9.08 -3.61
CA THR A 76 7.71 -8.80 -4.12
C THR A 76 8.67 -9.91 -3.75
N PHE A 77 8.79 -10.22 -2.45
CA PHE A 77 9.71 -11.28 -2.01
C PHE A 77 9.26 -12.69 -2.40
N GLY A 78 7.95 -12.92 -2.52
CA GLY A 78 7.38 -14.17 -3.05
C GLY A 78 7.81 -14.41 -4.49
N THR A 79 7.58 -13.44 -5.38
CA THR A 79 7.96 -13.54 -6.81
C THR A 79 9.47 -13.62 -7.00
N LEU A 80 10.27 -12.84 -6.26
CA LEU A 80 11.73 -12.96 -6.27
C LEU A 80 12.21 -14.34 -5.78
N GLY A 81 11.45 -14.99 -4.90
CA GLY A 81 11.70 -16.35 -4.44
C GLY A 81 11.36 -17.41 -5.48
N GLU A 82 10.20 -17.28 -6.13
CA GLU A 82 9.71 -18.18 -7.19
C GLU A 82 10.62 -18.17 -8.42
N ASN A 83 11.12 -16.99 -8.81
CA ASN A 83 12.03 -16.84 -9.95
C ASN A 83 13.49 -17.20 -9.62
N TYR A 84 13.76 -17.74 -8.42
CA TYR A 84 15.11 -18.04 -7.90
C TYR A 84 16.07 -16.83 -7.89
N GLU A 85 15.60 -15.60 -8.08
CA GLU A 85 16.42 -14.39 -8.08
C GLU A 85 17.00 -14.12 -6.68
N LEU A 86 16.20 -14.34 -5.63
CA LEU A 86 16.64 -14.27 -4.24
C LEU A 86 17.73 -15.31 -3.94
N VAL A 87 17.61 -16.51 -4.51
CA VAL A 87 18.60 -17.59 -4.36
C VAL A 87 19.88 -17.26 -5.11
N ALA A 88 19.78 -16.72 -6.33
CA ALA A 88 20.92 -16.29 -7.13
C ALA A 88 21.71 -15.15 -6.44
N ILE A 89 21.02 -14.17 -5.86
CA ILE A 89 21.64 -13.09 -5.09
C ILE A 89 22.39 -13.65 -3.87
N LYS A 90 21.79 -14.60 -3.15
CA LYS A 90 22.40 -15.24 -1.98
C LYS A 90 23.63 -16.07 -2.37
N SER A 91 23.56 -16.81 -3.47
CA SER A 91 24.67 -17.61 -4.02
C SER A 91 25.81 -16.76 -4.57
N ALA A 92 25.52 -15.52 -5.02
CA ALA A 92 26.53 -14.54 -5.42
C ALA A 92 27.25 -13.86 -4.23
N GLY A 93 27.03 -14.34 -2.99
CA GLY A 93 27.70 -13.84 -1.78
C GLY A 93 27.08 -12.57 -1.19
N ILE A 94 25.93 -12.12 -1.68
CA ILE A 94 25.23 -10.95 -1.14
C ILE A 94 24.25 -11.42 -0.07
N SER A 95 24.40 -10.90 1.16
CA SER A 95 23.49 -11.23 2.24
C SER A 95 22.08 -10.74 1.95
N LEU A 96 21.07 -11.58 2.26
CA LEU A 96 19.65 -11.27 2.12
C LEU A 96 19.29 -9.91 2.74
N ARG A 97 19.91 -9.61 3.89
CA ARG A 97 19.74 -8.37 4.64
C ARG A 97 20.10 -7.12 3.82
N LYS A 98 21.14 -7.19 2.97
CA LYS A 98 21.52 -6.08 2.07
C LYS A 98 20.52 -5.91 0.91
N ALA A 99 19.90 -6.98 0.46
CA ALA A 99 18.84 -6.92 -0.55
C ALA A 99 17.56 -6.28 0.01
N MET A 100 17.23 -6.55 1.28
CA MET A 100 16.03 -6.00 1.94
C MET A 100 16.17 -4.53 2.37
N MET A 101 17.39 -4.05 2.60
CA MET A 101 17.69 -2.69 3.04
C MET A 101 17.10 -1.54 2.19
N PRO A 102 17.15 -1.55 0.84
CA PRO A 102 16.49 -0.51 0.02
C PRO A 102 14.97 -0.44 0.24
N LEU A 103 14.34 -1.61 0.46
CA LEU A 103 12.91 -1.72 0.69
C LEU A 103 12.54 -1.17 2.06
N LEU A 104 13.36 -1.45 3.09
CA LEU A 104 13.24 -0.86 4.42
C LEU A 104 13.31 0.68 4.39
N ILE A 105 14.26 1.26 3.65
CA ILE A 105 14.39 2.72 3.52
C ILE A 105 13.12 3.32 2.88
N LEU A 106 12.60 2.68 1.83
CA LEU A 106 11.36 3.08 1.18
C LEU A 106 10.17 3.04 2.16
N ILE A 107 10.00 1.94 2.88
CA ILE A 107 8.90 1.75 3.83
C ILE A 107 8.98 2.79 4.96
N VAL A 108 10.18 3.06 5.49
CA VAL A 108 10.37 4.10 6.51
C VAL A 108 9.98 5.47 5.97
N GLY A 109 10.38 5.81 4.73
CA GLY A 109 9.98 7.06 4.09
C GLY A 109 8.46 7.18 3.90
N ILE A 110 7.80 6.10 3.47
CA ILE A 110 6.34 6.06 3.33
C ILE A 110 5.66 6.15 4.69
N SER A 111 6.19 5.50 5.72
CA SER A 111 5.65 5.56 7.08
C SER A 111 5.73 6.96 7.68
N ILE A 112 6.85 7.67 7.47
CA ILE A 112 6.98 9.08 7.87
C ILE A 112 5.97 9.93 7.12
N SER A 113 5.84 9.75 5.80
CA SER A 113 4.85 10.47 4.99
C SER A 113 3.42 10.19 5.45
N SER A 114 3.11 8.95 5.82
CA SER A 114 1.81 8.54 6.38
C SER A 114 1.54 9.17 7.74
N PHE A 115 2.58 9.31 8.58
CA PHE A 115 2.47 9.98 9.87
C PHE A 115 2.12 11.45 9.69
N PHE A 116 2.83 12.16 8.82
CA PHE A 116 2.51 13.54 8.47
C PHE A 116 1.12 13.69 7.84
N PHE A 117 0.71 12.77 6.97
CA PHE A 117 -0.63 12.77 6.39
C PHE A 117 -1.70 12.57 7.46
N SER A 118 -1.48 11.66 8.41
CA SER A 118 -2.43 11.41 9.50
C SER A 118 -2.49 12.53 10.53
N ASP A 119 -1.43 13.34 10.68
CA ASP A 119 -1.32 14.39 11.69
C ASP A 119 -1.76 15.77 11.16
N TYR A 120 -1.58 16.03 9.86
CA TYR A 120 -1.90 17.33 9.26
C TYR A 120 -3.17 17.35 8.39
N ILE A 121 -3.61 16.20 7.85
CA ILE A 121 -4.77 16.13 6.92
C ILE A 121 -6.00 15.49 7.55
N LEU A 122 -5.84 14.61 8.56
CA LEU A 122 -6.95 14.12 9.39
C LEU A 122 -7.21 15.07 10.57
#